data_AF-A0A970J7N0-F1
#
_entry.id   AF-A0A970J7N0-F1
#
_cell.length_a   1.000
_cell.length_b   1.000
_cell.length_c   1.000
_cell.angle_alpha   90.00
_cell.angle_beta   90.00
_cell.angle_gamma   90.00
#
_symmetry.space_group_name_H-M   'P 1'
#
loop_
_entity.id
_entity.type
_entity.pdbx_description
1 polymer ?
#
loop_
_entity_poly.entity_id
_entity_poly.type
_entity_poly.pdbx_seq_one_letter_code
_entity_poly.pdbx_strand_id
1 'polypeptide(L)'
;QLRNGRPLVLAISTNDALGLNAKNLGVLLSTPRVFFVPFGQDNPEQKPRSLVADMDLIVPTVEYALQGRQIQPVLIERKLREVK
;
A
#
# COMPACT_ATOMS: atom_id res chain seq x y z
N GLN A 1 -3.94 16.91 7.06
CA GLN A 1 -4.96 16.31 7.96
C GLN A 1 -6.25 16.09 7.17
N LEU A 2 -6.88 14.92 7.27
CA LEU A 2 -8.12 14.60 6.54
C LEU A 2 -9.31 15.31 7.20
N ARG A 3 -10.16 15.96 6.39
CA ARG A 3 -11.21 16.90 6.84
C ARG A 3 -12.09 16.37 7.97
N ASN A 4 -12.55 15.12 7.88
CA ASN A 4 -13.55 14.56 8.79
C ASN A 4 -12.96 13.53 9.78
N GLY A 5 -11.63 13.39 9.87
CA GLY A 5 -11.00 12.39 10.73
C GLY A 5 -11.44 10.94 10.45
N ARG A 6 -11.98 10.66 9.26
CA ARG A 6 -12.35 9.30 8.84
C ARG A 6 -11.13 8.55 8.31
N PRO A 7 -11.07 7.22 8.48
CA PRO A 7 -9.99 6.40 7.92
C PRO A 7 -9.98 6.51 6.40
N LEU A 8 -8.79 6.66 5.82
CA LEU A 8 -8.53 6.53 4.39
C LEU A 8 -7.73 5.24 4.17
N VAL A 9 -8.21 4.36 3.30
CA VAL A 9 -7.50 3.15 2.89
C VAL A 9 -6.95 3.33 1.49
N LEU A 10 -5.67 3.00 1.30
CA LEU A 10 -4.97 3.11 0.02
C LEU A 10 -4.49 1.74 -0.45
N ALA A 11 -4.90 1.35 -1.65
CA ALA A 11 -4.34 0.23 -2.40
C ALA A 11 -3.41 0.80 -3.50
N ILE A 12 -2.10 0.76 -3.27
CA ILE A 12 -1.12 1.34 -4.21
C ILE A 12 -0.88 0.41 -5.39
N SER A 13 -0.66 0.98 -6.57
CA SER A 13 -0.24 0.25 -7.76
C SER A 13 0.53 1.22 -8.67
N THR A 14 1.85 1.27 -8.51
CA THR A 14 2.70 2.14 -9.31
C THR A 14 4.06 1.47 -9.59
N ASN A 15 4.65 1.80 -10.74
CA ASN A 15 5.96 1.30 -11.15
C ASN A 15 7.14 2.15 -10.63
N ASP A 16 6.86 3.23 -9.90
CA ASP A 16 7.87 4.15 -9.34
C ASP A 16 7.75 4.32 -7.82
N ALA A 17 7.13 3.35 -7.13
CA ALA A 17 6.92 3.41 -5.67
C ALA A 17 8.24 3.50 -4.88
N LEU A 18 9.29 2.80 -5.34
CA LEU A 18 10.64 2.85 -4.76
C LEU A 18 11.56 3.85 -5.50
N GLY A 19 11.00 4.75 -6.30
CA GLY A 19 11.71 5.83 -6.99
C GLY A 19 11.28 7.20 -6.48
N LEU A 20 10.82 8.07 -7.38
CA LEU A 20 10.44 9.44 -7.00
C LEU A 20 9.23 9.46 -6.06
N ASN A 21 8.32 8.48 -6.18
CA ASN A 21 7.17 8.37 -5.30
C ASN A 21 7.48 7.78 -3.91
N ALA A 22 8.71 7.33 -3.63
CA ALA A 22 9.07 6.80 -2.32
C ALA A 22 8.87 7.85 -1.21
N LYS A 23 9.17 9.11 -1.50
CA LYS A 23 8.91 10.25 -0.59
C LYS A 23 7.42 10.36 -0.26
N ASN A 24 6.56 10.29 -1.27
CA ASN A 24 5.11 10.41 -1.10
C ASN A 24 4.56 9.23 -0.31
N LEU A 25 5.05 8.02 -0.58
CA LEU A 25 4.69 6.81 0.17
C LEU A 25 5.07 6.93 1.65
N GLY A 26 6.29 7.38 1.96
CA GLY A 26 6.74 7.58 3.35
C GLY A 26 5.93 8.65 4.11
N VAL A 27 5.58 9.75 3.43
CA VAL A 27 4.69 10.78 4.01
C VAL A 27 3.33 10.18 4.34
N LEU A 28 2.73 9.41 3.44
CA LEU A 28 1.43 8.81 3.66
C LEU A 28 1.45 7.71 4.72
N LEU A 29 2.50 6.87 4.78
CA LEU A 29 2.67 5.82 5.79
C LEU A 29 2.69 6.35 7.23
N SER A 30 3.20 7.57 7.44
CA SER A 30 3.23 8.23 8.74
C SER A 30 2.04 9.17 9.00
N THR A 31 1.16 9.36 8.02
CA THR A 31 0.02 10.27 8.15
C THR A 31 -1.09 9.64 8.99
N PRO A 32 -1.58 10.30 10.05
CA PRO A 32 -2.65 9.77 10.88
C PRO A 32 -3.90 9.43 10.07
N ARG A 33 -4.49 8.26 10.37
CA ARG A 33 -5.73 7.75 9.75
C ARG A 33 -5.62 7.41 8.26
N VAL A 34 -4.40 7.33 7.74
CA VAL A 34 -4.12 6.71 6.45
C VAL A 34 -3.66 5.28 6.71
N PHE A 35 -4.29 4.34 6.03
CA PHE A 35 -4.02 2.90 6.14
C PHE A 35 -3.73 2.35 4.76
N PHE A 36 -2.88 1.34 4.70
CA PHE A 36 -2.45 0.72 3.46
C PHE A 36 -2.95 -0.71 3.37
N VAL A 37 -3.48 -1.05 2.21
CA VAL A 37 -3.65 -2.46 1.84
C VAL A 37 -2.25 -3.06 1.71
N PRO A 38 -1.96 -4.23 2.30
CA PRO A 38 -0.61 -4.81 2.26
C PRO A 38 -0.05 -4.87 0.85
N PHE A 39 1.21 -4.50 0.68
CA PHE A 39 1.83 -4.33 -0.62
C PHE A 39 3.26 -4.87 -0.66
N GLY A 40 3.72 -5.15 -1.86
CA GLY A 40 5.06 -5.67 -2.13
C GLY A 40 5.47 -5.47 -3.59
N GLN A 41 6.72 -5.79 -3.92
CA GLN A 41 7.19 -5.78 -5.30
C GLN A 41 6.53 -6.92 -6.08
N ASP A 42 5.93 -6.62 -7.24
CA ASP A 42 5.22 -7.63 -8.04
C ASP A 42 6.08 -8.24 -9.16
N ASN A 43 7.15 -7.56 -9.58
CA ASN A 43 8.16 -8.11 -10.49
C ASN A 43 9.49 -7.37 -10.27
N PRO A 44 10.31 -7.77 -9.29
CA PRO A 44 11.54 -7.06 -8.94
C PRO A 44 12.57 -6.97 -10.09
N GLU A 45 12.68 -8.02 -10.91
CA GLU A 45 13.67 -8.07 -12.00
C GLU A 45 13.34 -7.09 -13.13
N GLN A 46 12.08 -7.08 -13.59
CA GLN A 46 11.67 -6.26 -14.74
C GLN A 46 11.16 -4.88 -14.32
N LYS A 47 10.65 -4.75 -13.08
CA LYS A 47 10.06 -3.53 -12.54
C LYS A 47 10.60 -3.27 -11.11
N PRO A 48 11.91 -3.02 -10.93
CA PRO A 48 12.55 -2.97 -9.62
C PRO A 48 11.97 -1.91 -8.68
N ARG A 49 11.34 -0.86 -9.22
CA ARG A 49 10.73 0.22 -8.44
C ARG A 49 9.23 0.05 -8.20
N SER A 50 8.62 -1.01 -8.71
CA SER A 50 7.18 -1.20 -8.62
C SER A 50 6.78 -1.77 -7.26
N LEU A 51 5.72 -1.20 -6.69
CA LEU A 51 4.97 -1.80 -5.58
C LEU A 51 3.50 -1.87 -5.96
N VAL A 52 2.89 -3.00 -5.64
CA VAL A 52 1.48 -3.25 -5.88
C VAL A 52 0.86 -3.84 -4.61
N ALA A 53 -0.30 -3.33 -4.23
CA ALA A 53 -1.10 -3.86 -3.14
C ALA A 53 -1.70 -5.21 -3.51
N ASP A 54 -1.91 -6.06 -2.51
CA ASP A 54 -2.72 -7.26 -2.65
C ASP A 54 -4.21 -6.89 -2.58
N MET A 55 -4.87 -6.90 -3.73
CA MET A 55 -6.26 -6.44 -3.87
C MET A 55 -7.24 -7.34 -3.10
N ASP A 56 -6.87 -8.60 -2.84
CA ASP A 56 -7.68 -9.52 -2.04
C ASP A 56 -7.76 -9.07 -0.57
N LEU A 57 -6.82 -8.23 -0.12
CA LEU A 57 -6.75 -7.72 1.25
C LEU A 57 -7.43 -6.36 1.44
N ILE A 58 -8.13 -5.82 0.43
CA ILE A 58 -8.87 -4.55 0.56
C ILE A 58 -9.90 -4.62 1.69
N VAL A 59 -10.76 -5.64 1.67
CA VAL A 59 -11.84 -5.78 2.68
C VAL A 59 -11.26 -5.95 4.10
N PRO A 60 -10.31 -6.88 4.35
CA PRO A 60 -9.63 -6.97 5.64
C PRO A 60 -8.99 -5.64 6.09
N THR A 61 -8.36 -4.90 5.16
CA THR A 61 -7.73 -3.61 5.49
C THR A 61 -8.77 -2.59 5.94
N VAL A 62 -9.93 -2.54 5.28
CA VAL A 62 -11.03 -1.64 5.66
C VAL A 62 -11.55 -1.98 7.06
N GLU A 63 -11.72 -3.25 7.39
CA GLU A 63 -12.17 -3.69 8.72
C GLU A 63 -11.22 -3.24 9.83
N TYR A 64 -9.91 -3.39 9.62
CA TYR A 64 -8.88 -2.90 10.55
C TYR A 64 -8.87 -1.37 10.64
N ALA A 65 -8.98 -0.69 9.49
CA ALA A 65 -8.97 0.77 9.43
C ALA A 65 -10.17 1.40 10.16
N LEU A 66 -11.33 0.76 10.13
CA LEU A 66 -12.51 1.17 10.91
C LEU A 66 -12.28 1.07 12.43
N GLN A 67 -11.40 0.17 12.88
CA GLN A 67 -10.94 0.07 14.26
C GLN A 67 -9.75 1.00 14.58
N GLY A 68 -9.32 1.84 13.62
CA GLY A 68 -8.16 2.70 13.76
C GLY A 68 -6.82 1.97 13.73
N ARG A 69 -6.77 0.75 13.17
CA ARG A 69 -5.60 -0.12 13.16
C ARG A 69 -5.11 -0.34 11.73
N GLN A 70 -3.79 -0.41 11.55
CA GLN A 70 -3.17 -0.89 10.32
C GLN A 70 -3.17 -2.43 10.34
N ILE A 71 -3.65 -3.06 9.28
CA ILE A 71 -3.50 -4.50 9.10
C ILE A 71 -2.01 -4.87 8.98
N GLN A 72 -1.63 -6.01 9.56
CA GLN A 72 -0.25 -6.50 9.56
C GLN A 72 -0.19 -7.95 9.06
N PRO A 73 0.89 -8.35 8.36
CA PRO A 73 1.99 -7.50 7.90
C PRO A 73 1.56 -6.54 6.77
N VAL A 74 2.04 -5.28 6.81
CA VAL A 74 1.77 -4.30 5.72
C VAL A 74 2.71 -4.46 4.54
N LEU A 75 3.96 -4.89 4.78
CA LEU A 75 4.92 -5.25 3.74
C LEU A 75 4.88 -6.76 3.55
N ILE A 76 4.62 -7.20 2.33
CA ILE A 76 4.47 -8.62 1.99
C ILE A 76 5.33 -8.98 0.78
N GLU A 77 5.65 -10.26 0.64
CA GLU A 77 6.13 -10.81 -0.61
C GLU A 77 4.96 -11.05 -1.56
N ARG A 78 5.07 -10.62 -2.82
CA ARG A 78 4.03 -10.81 -3.83
C ARG A 78 4.41 -11.88 -4.83
N LYS A 79 3.40 -12.59 -5.33
CA LYS A 79 3.58 -13.49 -6.48
C LYS A 79 4.05 -12.69 -7.70
N LEU A 80 5.04 -13.24 -8.41
CA LEU A 80 5.58 -12.67 -9.62
C LEU A 80 4.47 -12.47 -10.66
N ARG A 81 4.34 -11.25 -11.16
CA ARG A 81 3.40 -10.90 -12.23
C ARG A 81 4.14 -10.88 -13.56
N GLU A 82 3.62 -11.61 -14.54
CA GLU A 82 4.11 -11.54 -15.91
C GLU A 82 3.94 -10.12 -16.46
N VAL A 83 4.98 -9.63 -17.12
CA VAL A 83 4.93 -8.37 -17.86
C VAL A 83 4.30 -8.67 -19.22
N LYS A 84 3.20 -7.99 -19.53
CA LYS A 84 2.63 -7.97 -20.88
C LYS A 84 3.43 -7.04 -21.78
#